data_AF-A0A2G1X533-F1
#
_entry.id   AF-A0A2G1X533-F1
#
_cell.length_a   1.000
_cell.length_b   1.000
_cell.length_c   1.000
_cell.angle_alpha   90.00
_cell.angle_beta   90.00
_cell.angle_gamma   90.00
#
_symmetry.space_group_name_H-M   'P 1'
#
loop_
_entity.id
_entity.type
_entity.pdbx_description
1 polymer ?
#
loop_
_entity_poly.entity_id
_entity_poly.type
_entity_poly.pdbx_seq_one_letter_code
_entity_poly.pdbx_strand_id
1 'polypeptide(L)'
;MVSLPNFEEDAREALLDELEDHAREEIAPQVQAHAHDILRQYGQEHDYDVKPIIEAGETAVIRRGDRVVVRFGWPKPAIYFERGTIEHVVEAKNADVLSFIWEDPPEWVREEYEPEGDGWRVFLPKVEVAGLPESRFIRDTLNWLQAQFR
;
A
#
# COMPACT_ATOMS: atom_id res chain seq x y z
N MET A 1 25.41 -17.97 46.22
CA MET A 1 24.69 -17.59 44.99
C MET A 1 24.54 -16.09 45.03
N VAL A 2 25.35 -15.35 44.27
CA VAL A 2 25.26 -13.89 44.22
C VAL A 2 24.10 -13.58 43.29
N SER A 3 22.93 -13.27 43.86
CA SER A 3 21.87 -12.60 43.12
C SER A 3 22.34 -11.17 42.93
N LEU A 4 22.78 -10.83 41.72
CA LEU A 4 23.01 -9.43 41.36
C LEU A 4 21.63 -8.76 41.31
N PRO A 5 21.33 -7.78 42.17
CA PRO A 5 20.10 -7.02 42.02
C PRO A 5 20.07 -6.46 40.59
N ASN A 6 18.96 -6.68 39.89
CA ASN A 6 18.66 -6.22 38.52
C ASN A 6 19.20 -7.07 37.35
N PHE A 7 19.88 -8.21 37.56
CA PHE A 7 20.36 -9.03 36.43
C PHE A 7 19.23 -9.47 35.48
N GLU A 8 18.10 -9.93 36.02
CA GLU A 8 16.96 -10.37 35.19
C GLU A 8 16.33 -9.22 34.42
N GLU A 9 16.30 -8.02 35.01
CA GLU A 9 15.78 -6.80 34.39
C GLU A 9 16.72 -6.31 33.29
N ASP A 10 18.02 -6.23 33.56
CA ASP A 10 19.05 -5.85 32.60
C ASP A 10 19.11 -6.83 31.42
N ALA A 11 19.01 -8.15 31.68
CA ALA A 11 19.00 -9.16 30.64
C ALA A 11 17.73 -9.08 29.77
N ARG A 12 16.58 -8.76 30.38
CA ARG A 12 15.32 -8.56 29.65
C ARG A 12 15.38 -7.32 28.77
N GLU A 13 15.90 -6.22 29.28
CA GLU A 13 16.05 -4.98 28.53
C GLU A 13 17.01 -5.16 27.35
N ALA A 14 18.15 -5.83 27.56
CA ALA A 14 19.09 -6.14 26.49
C ALA A 14 18.47 -7.02 25.38
N LEU A 15 17.65 -8.01 25.77
CA LEU A 15 16.94 -8.84 24.79
C LEU A 15 15.90 -8.02 24.01
N LEU A 16 15.18 -7.11 24.68
CA LEU A 16 14.21 -6.25 24.02
C LEU A 16 14.88 -5.26 23.05
N ASP A 17 16.06 -4.75 23.38
CA ASP A 17 16.86 -3.92 22.49
C ASP A 17 17.27 -4.71 21.23
N GLU A 18 17.79 -5.93 21.39
CA GLU A 18 18.15 -6.80 20.27
C GLU A 18 16.94 -7.15 19.39
N LEU A 19 15.79 -7.45 20.01
CA LEU A 19 14.54 -7.70 19.29
C LEU A 19 14.04 -6.46 18.54
N GLU A 20 14.22 -5.27 19.11
CA GLU A 20 13.83 -4.01 18.47
C GLU A 20 14.69 -3.74 17.23
N ASP A 21 16.00 -3.97 17.33
CA ASP A 21 16.93 -3.82 16.22
C ASP A 21 16.66 -4.87 15.12
N HIS A 22 16.52 -6.15 15.48
CA HIS A 22 16.17 -7.20 14.52
C HIS A 22 14.81 -6.93 13.84
N ALA A 23 13.81 -6.45 14.59
CA ALA A 23 12.53 -6.07 14.02
C ALA A 23 12.64 -4.91 13.03
N ARG A 24 13.52 -3.94 13.29
CA ARG A 24 13.74 -2.75 12.46
C ARG A 24 14.56 -3.05 11.21
N GLU A 25 15.61 -3.85 11.35
CA GLU A 25 16.59 -4.10 10.29
C GLU A 25 16.20 -5.25 9.38
N GLU A 26 15.46 -6.24 9.89
CA GLU A 26 15.12 -7.44 9.14
C GLU A 26 13.61 -7.58 8.90
N ILE A 27 12.81 -7.60 9.97
CA ILE A 27 11.38 -7.95 9.85
C ILE A 27 10.60 -6.85 9.11
N ALA A 28 10.67 -5.60 9.56
CA ALA A 28 9.89 -4.51 8.97
C ALA A 28 10.19 -4.30 7.47
N PRO A 29 11.46 -4.28 7.01
CA PRO A 29 11.78 -4.19 5.60
C PRO A 29 11.28 -5.38 4.77
N GLN A 30 11.37 -6.60 5.29
CA GLN A 30 10.90 -7.80 4.58
C GLN A 30 9.37 -7.79 4.40
N VAL A 31 8.63 -7.40 5.43
CA VAL A 31 7.17 -7.26 5.37
C VAL A 31 6.76 -6.25 4.33
N GLN A 32 7.42 -5.08 4.32
CA GLN A 32 7.14 -4.03 3.36
C GLN A 32 7.49 -4.46 1.92
N ALA A 33 8.63 -5.12 1.73
CA ALA A 33 9.05 -5.63 0.44
C ALA A 33 8.06 -6.65 -0.12
N HIS A 34 7.60 -7.60 0.71
CA HIS A 34 6.64 -8.61 0.28
C HIS A 34 5.30 -8.01 -0.18
N ALA A 35 4.76 -7.06 0.60
CA ALA A 35 3.56 -6.34 0.22
C ALA A 35 3.74 -5.55 -1.10
N HIS A 36 4.92 -4.94 -1.30
CA HIS A 36 5.24 -4.23 -2.53
C HIS A 36 5.36 -5.18 -3.73
N ASP A 37 5.87 -6.39 -3.56
CA ASP A 37 5.95 -7.37 -4.63
C ASP A 37 4.56 -7.81 -5.11
N ILE A 38 3.62 -8.02 -4.18
CA ILE A 38 2.23 -8.32 -4.53
C ILE A 38 1.62 -7.14 -5.31
N LEU A 39 1.83 -5.90 -4.85
CA LEU A 39 1.33 -4.72 -5.56
C LEU A 39 1.93 -4.58 -6.95
N ARG A 40 3.24 -4.81 -7.13
CA ARG A 40 3.89 -4.77 -8.45
C ARG A 40 3.33 -5.83 -9.38
N GLN A 41 3.15 -7.05 -8.89
CA GLN A 41 2.55 -8.13 -9.68
C GLN A 41 1.12 -7.76 -10.09
N TYR A 42 0.31 -7.26 -9.16
CA TYR A 42 -1.04 -6.78 -9.43
C TYR A 42 -1.07 -5.65 -10.48
N GLY A 43 -0.17 -4.68 -10.37
CA GLY A 43 -0.04 -3.59 -11.33
C GLY A 43 0.35 -4.09 -12.73
N GLN A 44 1.27 -5.07 -12.81
CA GLN A 44 1.67 -5.67 -14.09
C GLN A 44 0.55 -6.51 -14.73
N GLU A 45 -0.21 -7.26 -13.92
CA GLU A 45 -1.29 -8.12 -14.42
C GLU A 45 -2.47 -7.32 -14.97
N HIS A 46 -2.77 -6.17 -14.36
CA HIS A 46 -3.94 -5.37 -14.70
C HIS A 46 -3.61 -4.04 -15.39
N ASP A 47 -2.33 -3.80 -15.71
CA ASP A 47 -1.83 -2.56 -16.32
C ASP A 47 -2.20 -1.30 -15.52
N TYR A 48 -1.97 -1.36 -14.20
CA TYR A 48 -2.23 -0.26 -13.28
C TYR A 48 -0.94 0.36 -12.74
N ASP A 49 -0.91 1.70 -12.67
CA ASP A 49 0.12 2.41 -11.92
C ASP A 49 -0.13 2.32 -10.41
N VAL A 50 0.53 1.34 -9.79
CA VAL A 50 0.49 1.09 -8.34
C VAL A 50 1.59 1.83 -7.58
N LYS A 51 2.49 2.54 -8.27
CA LYS A 51 3.64 3.21 -7.64
C LYS A 51 3.22 4.15 -6.50
N PRO A 52 2.15 4.97 -6.62
CA PRO A 52 1.71 5.82 -5.52
C PRO A 52 1.29 5.03 -4.27
N ILE A 53 0.72 3.83 -4.45
CA ILE A 53 0.34 2.98 -3.31
C ILE A 53 1.58 2.36 -2.67
N ILE A 54 2.54 1.91 -3.46
CA ILE A 54 3.83 1.38 -2.97
C ILE A 54 4.57 2.44 -2.15
N GLU A 55 4.70 3.66 -2.69
CA GLU A 55 5.41 4.76 -2.03
C GLU A 55 4.72 5.25 -0.75
N ALA A 56 3.40 5.04 -0.63
CA ALA A 56 2.63 5.42 0.55
C ALA A 56 2.64 4.34 1.67
N GLY A 57 3.31 3.21 1.48
CA GLY A 57 3.45 2.19 2.51
C GLY A 57 4.38 2.64 3.63
N GLU A 58 3.92 2.52 4.87
CA GLU A 58 4.69 2.89 6.05
C GLU A 58 4.91 1.69 6.98
N THR A 59 6.08 1.64 7.60
CA THR A 59 6.41 0.70 8.68
C THR A 59 6.92 1.44 9.90
N ALA A 60 6.63 0.90 11.08
CA ALA A 60 7.11 1.42 12.36
C ALA A 60 7.35 0.29 13.35
N VAL A 61 8.49 0.31 14.02
CA VAL A 61 8.80 -0.60 15.14
C VAL A 61 8.60 0.16 16.44
N ILE A 62 7.78 -0.39 17.33
CA ILE A 62 7.34 0.28 18.55
C ILE A 62 7.52 -0.64 19.75
N ARG A 63 8.31 -0.20 20.73
CA ARG A 63 8.38 -0.85 22.04
C ARG A 63 7.13 -0.54 22.86
N ARG A 64 6.53 -1.57 23.46
CA ARG A 64 5.35 -1.46 24.32
C ARG A 64 5.47 -2.31 25.57
N GLY A 65 6.16 -1.77 26.58
CA GLY A 65 6.46 -2.51 27.79
C GLY A 65 7.42 -3.64 27.46
N ASP A 66 6.94 -4.87 27.53
CA ASP A 66 7.74 -6.08 27.37
C ASP A 66 7.62 -6.77 26.02
N ARG A 67 7.26 -6.00 24.99
CA ARG A 67 7.11 -6.48 23.62
C ARG A 67 7.55 -5.43 22.63
N VAL A 68 8.02 -5.91 21.49
CA VAL A 68 8.29 -5.15 20.28
C VAL A 68 7.12 -5.39 19.32
N VAL A 69 6.57 -4.31 18.75
CA VAL A 69 5.46 -4.37 17.80
C VAL A 69 5.91 -3.76 16.48
N VAL A 70 5.89 -4.57 15.43
CA VAL A 70 6.02 -4.08 14.05
C VAL A 70 4.62 -3.70 13.55
N ARG A 71 4.44 -2.42 13.22
CA ARG A 71 3.25 -1.89 12.56
C ARG A 71 3.58 -1.62 11.11
N PHE A 72 2.69 -2.01 10.22
CA PHE A 72 2.75 -1.65 8.82
C PHE A 72 1.36 -1.23 8.34
N GLY A 73 1.29 -0.37 7.33
CA GLY A 73 0.01 0.08 6.82
C GLY A 73 0.14 1.04 5.65
N TRP A 74 -1.02 1.31 5.05
CA TRP A 74 -1.17 2.21 3.91
C TRP A 74 -2.26 3.23 4.20
N PRO A 75 -2.27 4.37 3.48
CA PRO A 75 -3.34 5.35 3.62
C PRO A 75 -4.69 4.76 3.19
N LYS A 76 -5.78 5.39 3.63
CA LYS A 76 -7.16 4.94 3.39
C LYS A 76 -7.45 4.53 1.94
N PRO A 77 -6.97 5.21 0.88
CA PRO A 77 -7.24 4.79 -0.50
C PRO A 77 -6.75 3.39 -0.85
N ALA A 78 -5.72 2.87 -0.18
CA ALA A 78 -5.22 1.52 -0.45
C ALA A 78 -6.24 0.41 -0.14
N ILE A 79 -7.30 0.70 0.62
CA ILE A 79 -8.38 -0.25 0.87
C ILE A 79 -9.11 -0.66 -0.42
N TYR A 80 -9.12 0.22 -1.43
CA TYR A 80 -9.73 -0.05 -2.73
C TYR A 80 -8.91 -1.01 -3.58
N PHE A 81 -7.58 -1.04 -3.39
CA PHE A 81 -6.70 -2.04 -3.98
C PHE A 81 -6.81 -3.36 -3.23
N GLU A 82 -6.79 -3.32 -1.90
CA GLU A 82 -6.92 -4.52 -1.04
C GLU A 82 -8.23 -5.29 -1.30
N ARG A 83 -9.36 -4.58 -1.43
CA ARG A 83 -10.70 -5.20 -1.54
C ARG A 83 -11.31 -5.17 -2.93
N GLY A 84 -10.66 -4.49 -3.87
CA GLY A 84 -11.25 -4.14 -5.14
C GLY A 84 -12.36 -3.09 -5.03
N THR A 85 -12.86 -2.68 -6.18
CA THR A 85 -14.05 -1.84 -6.35
C THR A 85 -14.94 -2.43 -7.42
N ILE A 86 -16.24 -2.18 -7.31
CA ILE A 86 -17.19 -2.55 -8.36
C ILE A 86 -17.19 -1.49 -9.47
N GLU A 87 -17.74 -1.85 -10.61
CA GLU A 87 -18.09 -0.91 -11.66
C GLU A 87 -18.91 0.26 -11.08
N HIS A 88 -18.49 1.48 -11.36
CA HIS A 88 -19.15 2.68 -10.86
C HIS A 88 -18.96 3.87 -11.79
N VAL A 89 -19.76 4.90 -11.56
CA VAL A 89 -19.68 6.16 -12.29
C VAL A 89 -18.95 7.19 -11.43
N VAL A 90 -17.94 7.83 -12.00
CA VAL A 90 -17.28 9.00 -11.43
C VAL A 90 -17.93 10.24 -12.03
N GLU A 91 -18.49 11.09 -11.18
CA GLU A 91 -19.18 12.33 -11.58
C GLU A 91 -18.54 13.53 -10.88
N ALA A 92 -18.49 14.66 -11.59
CA ALA A 92 -18.05 15.92 -10.99
C ALA A 92 -19.08 16.38 -9.95
N LYS A 93 -18.69 16.42 -8.67
CA LYS A 93 -19.58 16.85 -7.57
C LYS A 93 -19.57 18.35 -7.29
N ASN A 94 -18.42 19.00 -7.47
CA ASN A 94 -18.19 20.42 -7.16
C ASN A 94 -17.61 21.18 -8.37
N ALA A 95 -17.74 20.63 -9.56
CA ALA A 95 -17.31 21.22 -10.83
C ALA A 95 -18.33 20.87 -11.91
N ASP A 96 -18.40 21.67 -12.98
CA ASP A 96 -19.33 21.41 -14.08
C ASP A 96 -18.93 20.17 -14.90
N VAL A 97 -17.62 19.90 -14.97
CA VAL A 97 -17.02 18.78 -15.71
C VAL A 97 -15.74 18.28 -15.02
N LEU A 98 -15.42 17.00 -15.24
CA LEU A 98 -14.10 16.42 -14.99
C LEU A 98 -13.14 16.90 -16.07
N SER A 99 -11.96 17.39 -15.67
CA SER A 99 -10.90 17.79 -16.61
C SER A 99 -9.59 17.11 -16.27
N PHE A 100 -9.05 16.33 -17.21
CA PHE A 100 -7.77 15.61 -17.06
C PHE A 100 -7.16 15.31 -18.43
N ILE A 101 -5.86 14.98 -18.46
CA ILE A 101 -5.19 14.46 -19.65
C ILE A 101 -5.39 12.94 -19.66
N TRP A 102 -5.90 12.42 -20.77
CA TRP A 102 -6.02 10.98 -21.00
C TRP A 102 -4.97 10.59 -22.05
N GLU A 103 -3.95 9.82 -21.63
CA GLU A 103 -2.76 9.51 -22.44
C GLU A 103 -3.07 8.59 -23.63
N ASP A 104 -3.79 7.48 -23.40
CA ASP A 104 -4.20 6.55 -24.47
C ASP A 104 -5.73 6.39 -24.51
N PRO A 105 -6.47 7.41 -24.97
CA PRO A 105 -7.91 7.38 -24.93
C PRO A 105 -8.48 6.62 -26.15
N PRO A 106 -9.74 6.15 -26.07
CA PRO A 106 -10.44 5.54 -27.20
C PRO A 106 -10.63 6.51 -28.37
N GLU A 107 -10.86 5.98 -29.56
CA GLU A 107 -10.87 6.73 -30.83
C GLU A 107 -11.80 7.95 -30.81
N TRP A 108 -13.01 7.82 -30.25
CA TRP A 108 -13.96 8.93 -30.17
C TRP A 108 -13.41 10.15 -29.41
N VAL A 109 -12.58 9.94 -28.39
CA VAL A 109 -11.94 11.05 -27.65
C VAL A 109 -10.92 11.74 -28.54
N ARG A 110 -10.16 10.99 -29.33
CA ARG A 110 -9.13 11.55 -30.22
C ARG A 110 -9.73 12.37 -31.35
N GLU A 111 -10.95 12.04 -31.76
CA GLU A 111 -11.72 12.78 -32.77
C GLU A 111 -12.36 14.05 -32.20
N GLU A 112 -12.84 14.01 -30.96
CA GLU A 112 -13.61 15.09 -30.35
C GLU A 112 -12.75 16.12 -29.58
N TYR A 113 -11.61 15.68 -29.02
CA TYR A 113 -10.76 16.51 -28.17
C TYR A 113 -9.39 16.79 -28.80
N GLU A 114 -8.76 17.90 -28.38
CA GLU A 114 -7.43 18.27 -28.85
C GLU A 114 -6.32 17.57 -28.05
N PRO A 115 -5.21 17.20 -28.72
CA PRO A 115 -4.03 16.69 -28.04
C PRO A 115 -3.38 17.79 -27.19
N GLU A 116 -3.01 17.47 -25.96
CA GLU A 116 -2.30 18.34 -25.03
C GLU A 116 -1.26 17.54 -24.24
N GLY A 117 0.02 17.91 -24.39
CA GLY A 117 1.12 17.17 -23.77
C GLY A 117 1.24 15.77 -24.35
N ASP A 118 1.25 14.76 -23.47
CA ASP A 118 1.39 13.34 -23.82
C ASP A 118 0.02 12.63 -24.00
N GLY A 119 -1.08 13.39 -24.12
CA GLY A 119 -2.42 12.82 -24.26
C GLY A 119 -3.46 13.78 -24.83
N TRP A 120 -4.74 13.58 -24.50
CA TRP A 120 -5.86 14.42 -24.90
C TRP A 120 -6.55 15.03 -23.68
N ARG A 121 -6.80 16.34 -23.72
CA ARG A 121 -7.51 17.05 -22.66
C ARG A 121 -9.00 16.81 -22.78
N VAL A 122 -9.59 16.06 -21.86
CA VAL A 122 -11.02 15.77 -21.85
C VAL A 122 -11.78 16.63 -20.87
N PHE A 123 -13.06 16.90 -21.19
CA PHE A 123 -14.02 17.59 -20.34
C PHE A 123 -15.31 16.77 -20.30
N LEU A 124 -15.47 15.91 -19.28
CA LEU A 124 -16.57 14.96 -19.21
C LEU A 124 -17.45 15.20 -17.97
N PRO A 125 -18.79 15.18 -18.09
CA PRO A 125 -19.66 15.29 -16.92
C PRO A 125 -19.56 14.05 -16.02
N LYS A 126 -19.33 12.87 -16.63
CA LYS A 126 -19.17 11.60 -15.94
C LYS A 126 -18.24 10.65 -16.70
N VAL A 127 -17.65 9.69 -16.00
CA VAL A 127 -16.89 8.57 -16.57
C VAL A 127 -17.35 7.27 -15.93
N GLU A 128 -17.58 6.24 -16.74
CA GLU A 128 -17.87 4.89 -16.28
C GLU A 128 -16.55 4.13 -16.13
N VAL A 129 -16.30 3.58 -14.94
CA VAL A 129 -15.08 2.83 -14.64
C VAL A 129 -15.43 1.39 -14.30
N ALA A 130 -14.68 0.43 -14.85
CA ALA A 130 -14.93 -1.00 -14.71
C ALA A 130 -14.74 -1.55 -13.28
N GLY A 131 -14.23 -0.73 -12.36
CA GLY A 131 -13.82 -1.14 -11.03
C GLY A 131 -12.39 -1.67 -11.00
N LEU A 132 -12.00 -2.19 -9.84
CA LEU A 132 -10.67 -2.74 -9.58
C LEU A 132 -10.82 -4.16 -9.04
N PRO A 133 -10.11 -5.16 -9.58
CA PRO A 133 -9.99 -6.45 -8.91
C PRO A 133 -9.34 -6.31 -7.53
N GLU A 134 -9.55 -7.28 -6.65
CA GLU A 134 -8.89 -7.31 -5.34
C GLU A 134 -7.43 -7.77 -5.47
N SER A 135 -6.50 -7.01 -4.90
CA SER A 135 -5.09 -7.41 -4.85
C SER A 135 -4.73 -8.21 -3.60
N ARG A 136 -5.51 -8.06 -2.53
CA ARG A 136 -5.31 -8.72 -1.21
C ARG A 136 -3.92 -8.53 -0.59
N PHE A 137 -3.17 -7.54 -1.05
CA PHE A 137 -1.77 -7.37 -0.68
C PHE A 137 -1.53 -7.23 0.83
N ILE A 138 -2.47 -6.67 1.59
CA ILE A 138 -2.37 -6.57 3.05
C ILE A 138 -2.65 -7.92 3.69
N ARG A 139 -3.74 -8.58 3.29
CA ARG A 139 -4.15 -9.87 3.84
C ARG A 139 -3.14 -10.97 3.54
N ASP A 140 -2.64 -11.02 2.31
CA ASP A 140 -1.71 -12.05 1.89
C ASP A 140 -0.34 -11.85 2.53
N THR A 141 0.07 -10.60 2.77
CA THR A 141 1.26 -10.31 3.58
C THR A 141 1.09 -10.78 5.04
N LEU A 142 -0.09 -10.58 5.64
CA LEU A 142 -0.37 -11.08 6.99
C LEU A 142 -0.34 -12.62 7.06
N ASN A 143 -0.92 -13.29 6.05
CA ASN A 143 -0.91 -14.74 5.96
C ASN A 143 0.52 -15.28 5.77
N TRP A 144 1.32 -14.62 4.92
CA TRP A 144 2.73 -14.94 4.71
C TRP A 144 3.53 -14.82 6.00
N LEU A 145 3.39 -13.71 6.73
CA LEU A 145 4.01 -13.51 8.05
C LEU A 145 3.68 -14.64 9.02
N GLN A 146 2.40 -15.01 9.11
CA GLN A 146 1.95 -16.09 9.99
C GLN A 146 2.56 -17.45 9.61
N ALA A 147 2.88 -17.67 8.33
CA ALA A 147 3.52 -18.89 7.86
C ALA A 147 5.05 -18.90 8.08
N GLN A 148 5.72 -17.75 7.96
CA GLN A 148 7.18 -17.64 8.14
C GLN A 148 7.62 -17.81 9.59
N PHE A 149 6.84 -17.26 10.53
CA PHE A 149 7.20 -17.19 11.96
C PHE A 149 6.37 -18.14 12.83
N ARG A 150 5.90 -19.25 12.26
CA ARG A 150 5.09 -20.26 12.96
C ARG A 150 5.94 -21.30 13.69
#